data_AF-A0A958LEG9-F1
#
_entry.id   AF-A0A958LEG9-F1
#
_cell.length_a   1.000
_cell.length_b   1.000
_cell.length_c   1.000
_cell.angle_alpha   90.00
_cell.angle_beta   90.00
_cell.angle_gamma   90.00
#
_symmetry.space_group_name_H-M   'P 1'
#
loop_
_entity.id
_entity.type
_entity.pdbx_description
1 polymer ?
#
loop_
_entity_poly.entity_id
_entity_poly.type
_entity_poly.pdbx_seq_one_letter_code
_entity_poly.pdbx_strand_id
1 'polypeptide(L)' 'PQFTLFADTRKGRRPEFSSALEPQAASALCDAFLSELRAAGIAEVRYGKFGAHMQVALENDGPVTIMLES' A
#
# COMPACT_ATOMS: atom_id res chain seq x y z
N PRO A 1 2.90 -0.20 -2.27
CA PRO A 1 3.21 -0.20 -0.82
C PRO A 1 2.95 1.17 -0.18
N GLN A 2 2.09 1.23 0.85
CA GLN A 2 1.71 2.48 1.53
C GLN A 2 1.57 2.27 3.04
N PHE A 3 2.69 2.28 3.78
CA PHE A 3 2.71 2.04 5.22
C PHE A 3 1.95 3.11 6.02
N THR A 4 1.78 4.31 5.46
CA THR A 4 1.10 5.41 6.17
C THR A 4 -0.40 5.17 6.35
N LEU A 5 -0.99 4.15 5.72
CA LEU A 5 -2.37 3.74 6.00
C LEU A 5 -2.52 3.18 7.43
N PHE A 6 -1.42 2.69 8.02
CA PHE A 6 -1.37 2.24 9.42
C PHE A 6 -1.05 3.37 10.41
N ALA A 7 -1.10 4.63 9.99
CA ALA A 7 -0.83 5.76 10.86
C ALA A 7 -1.84 5.84 12.03
N ASP A 8 -1.35 5.81 13.27
CA ASP A 8 -2.12 6.27 14.43
C ASP A 8 -1.95 7.78 14.59
N THR A 9 -3.02 8.52 14.31
CA THR A 9 -3.05 9.98 14.36
C THR A 9 -3.79 10.53 15.59
N ARG A 10 -4.09 9.69 16.59
CA ARG A 10 -4.88 10.10 17.77
C ARG A 10 -4.08 10.91 18.79
N LYS A 11 -2.75 10.78 18.82
CA LYS A 11 -1.86 11.37 19.86
C LYS A 11 -1.12 12.63 19.39
N GLY A 12 -1.84 13.57 18.78
CA GLY A 12 -1.31 14.89 18.41
C GLY A 12 -0.92 15.00 16.94
N ARG A 13 0.09 15.85 16.64
CA ARG A 13 0.41 16.27 15.26
C ARG A 13 1.36 15.35 14.50
N ARG A 14 2.04 14.44 15.20
CA ARG A 14 2.96 13.47 14.60
C ARG A 14 2.29 12.10 14.57
N PRO A 15 2.03 11.52 13.39
CA PRO A 15 1.53 10.16 13.30
C PRO A 15 2.55 9.14 13.82
N GLU A 16 2.06 8.08 14.46
CA GLU A 16 2.83 6.89 14.84
C GLU A 16 2.54 5.74 13.86
N PHE A 17 3.50 4.86 13.61
CA PHE A 17 3.37 3.77 12.62
C PHE A 17 3.71 2.40 13.19
N SER A 18 3.58 2.24 14.51
CA SER A 18 3.97 1.01 15.23
C SER A 18 3.14 -0.23 14.86
N SER A 19 1.98 -0.04 14.24
CA SER A 19 1.13 -1.12 13.70
C SER A 19 1.52 -1.55 12.27
N ALA A 20 2.37 -0.78 11.58
CA ALA A 20 2.88 -1.18 10.28
C ALA A 20 3.92 -2.30 10.42
N LEU A 21 3.91 -3.24 9.48
CA LEU A 21 4.90 -4.32 9.44
C LEU A 21 6.30 -3.78 9.10
N GLU A 22 7.33 -4.40 9.68
CA GLU A 22 8.74 -4.06 9.43
C GLU A 22 9.11 -4.16 7.93
N PRO A 23 10.02 -3.31 7.40
CA PRO A 23 10.23 -3.16 5.96
C PRO A 23 10.57 -4.44 5.21
N GLN A 24 11.39 -5.33 5.79
CA GLN A 24 11.80 -6.57 5.14
C GLN A 24 10.62 -7.54 4.98
N ALA A 25 9.83 -7.73 6.04
CA ALA A 25 8.65 -8.58 6.02
C ALA A 25 7.54 -7.96 5.14
N ALA A 26 7.37 -6.64 5.19
CA ALA A 26 6.42 -5.90 4.35
C ALA A 26 6.76 -6.00 2.86
N SER A 27 8.05 -5.95 2.47
CA SER A 27 8.46 -6.13 1.08
C SER A 27 8.11 -7.53 0.59
N ALA A 28 8.44 -8.57 1.37
CA ALA A 28 8.13 -9.95 1.02
C ALA A 28 6.61 -10.17 0.87
N LEU A 29 5.81 -9.57 1.76
CA LEU A 29 4.35 -9.63 1.67
C LEU A 29 3.81 -8.91 0.42
N CYS A 30 4.38 -7.76 0.05
CA CYS A 30 4.02 -7.07 -1.19
C CYS A 30 4.31 -7.95 -2.41
N ASP A 31 5.47 -8.60 -2.46
CA ASP A 31 5.85 -9.48 -3.57
C ASP A 31 4.91 -10.68 -3.68
N ALA A 32 4.56 -11.30 -2.54
CA ALA A 32 3.56 -12.36 -2.49
C ALA A 32 2.18 -11.89 -2.98
N PHE A 33 1.70 -10.73 -2.51
CA PHE A 33 0.43 -10.15 -2.93
C PHE A 33 0.39 -9.90 -4.45
N LEU A 34 1.47 -9.34 -5.02
CA LEU A 34 1.58 -9.15 -6.47
C LEU A 34 1.58 -10.48 -7.24
N SER A 35 2.16 -11.53 -6.67
CA SER A 35 2.12 -12.89 -7.24
C SER A 35 0.71 -13.43 -7.27
N GLU A 36 -0.04 -13.31 -6.16
CA GLU A 36 -1.44 -13.75 -6.06
C GLU A 36 -2.34 -13.02 -7.04
N LEU A 37 -2.19 -11.69 -7.20
CA LEU A 37 -2.95 -10.92 -8.19
C LEU A 37 -2.73 -11.42 -9.62
N ARG A 38 -1.48 -11.77 -9.97
CA ARG A 38 -1.15 -12.32 -11.29
C ARG A 38 -1.73 -13.73 -11.45
N ALA A 39 -1.63 -14.57 -10.41
CA ALA A 39 -2.19 -15.92 -10.40
C ALA A 39 -3.73 -15.91 -10.52
N ALA A 40 -4.38 -14.89 -9.97
CA ALA A 40 -5.82 -14.67 -10.09
C ALA A 40 -6.28 -14.25 -11.50
N GLY A 41 -5.36 -14.12 -12.46
CA GLY A 41 -5.68 -13.82 -13.86
C GLY A 41 -5.88 -12.33 -14.17
N ILE A 42 -5.44 -11.42 -13.28
CA ILE A 42 -5.48 -9.98 -13.56
C ILE A 42 -4.52 -9.68 -14.72
N ALA A 43 -5.10 -9.20 -15.83
CA ALA A 43 -4.39 -9.03 -17.10
C ALA A 43 -3.19 -8.07 -17.00
N GLU A 44 -3.29 -7.03 -16.17
CA GLU A 44 -2.23 -6.05 -15.99
C GLU A 44 -2.04 -5.71 -14.50
N VAL A 45 -0.85 -6.01 -13.98
CA VAL A 45 -0.44 -5.67 -12.61
C VAL A 45 0.81 -4.80 -12.68
N ARG A 46 0.61 -3.48 -12.56
CA ARG A 46 1.71 -2.51 -12.42
C ARG A 46 2.06 -2.30 -10.95
N TYR A 47 3.33 -2.08 -10.69
CA TYR A 47 3.84 -1.84 -9.34
C TYR A 47 4.89 -0.73 -9.34
N GLY A 48 4.95 0.02 -8.25
CA GLY A 48 6.02 0.99 -7.99
C GLY A 48 7.30 0.31 -7.52
N LYS A 49 8.13 1.04 -6.77
CA LYS A 49 9.34 0.51 -6.13
C LYS A 49 9.21 0.58 -4.61
N PHE A 50 9.27 -0.57 -3.93
CA PHE A 50 9.20 -0.63 -2.48
C PHE A 50 10.32 0.19 -1.83
N GLY A 51 10.01 0.95 -0.79
CA GLY A 51 10.96 1.79 -0.05
C GLY A 51 11.47 3.02 -0.79
N ALA A 52 11.10 3.23 -2.05
CA ALA A 52 11.46 4.44 -2.79
C ALA A 52 10.49 5.58 -2.47
N HIS A 53 11.00 6.81 -2.42
CA HIS A 53 10.15 7.98 -2.57
C HIS A 53 9.59 7.99 -4.01
N MET A 54 8.26 8.04 -4.13
CA MET A 54 7.58 8.05 -5.41
C MET A 54 6.68 9.28 -5.55
N GLN A 55 6.45 9.69 -6.79
CA GLN A 55 5.38 10.60 -7.18
C GLN A 55 4.38 9.76 -7.97
N VAL A 56 3.13 9.67 -7.50
CA VAL A 56 2.10 8.83 -8.10
C VAL A 56 1.05 9.73 -8.74
N ALA A 57 1.01 9.73 -10.07
CA ALA A 57 -0.07 10.38 -10.82
C ALA A 57 -1.27 9.42 -10.89
N LEU A 58 -2.47 9.95 -10.65
CA LEU A 58 -3.72 9.23 -10.85
C LEU A 58 -4.79 10.17 -11.42
N GLU A 59 -5.69 9.62 -12.22
CA GLU A 59 -6.94 10.25 -12.63
C GLU A 59 -8.06 9.43 -11.99
N ASN A 60 -8.86 10.05 -11.13
CA ASN A 60 -9.92 9.37 -10.38
C ASN A 60 -11.27 9.66 -11.05
N ASP A 61 -11.70 8.75 -11.93
CA ASP A 61 -12.96 8.85 -12.67
C ASP A 61 -14.15 8.42 -11.77
N GLY A 62 -15.01 9.38 -11.43
CA GLY A 62 -16.03 9.30 -10.37
C GLY A 62 -16.12 10.60 -9.57
N PRO A 63 -15.33 10.79 -8.49
CA PRO A 63 -14.36 9.86 -7.91
C PRO A 63 -15.03 8.83 -7.00
N VAL A 64 -14.59 7.58 -7.10
CA VAL A 64 -15.00 6.50 -6.19
C VAL A 64 -13.77 6.07 -5.39
N THR A 65 -13.86 6.09 -4.07
CA THR A 65 -12.79 5.66 -3.18
C THR A 65 -13.35 4.67 -2.17
N ILE A 66 -12.77 3.47 -2.15
CA ILE A 66 -13.19 2.38 -1.26
C ILE A 66 -12.02 2.05 -0.34
N MET A 67 -12.27 2.07 0.97
CA MET A 67 -11.33 1.56 1.96
C MET A 67 -11.63 0.09 2.22
N LEU A 68 -10.60 -0.75 2.20
CA LEU A 68 -10.70 -2.17 2.50
C LEU A 68 -9.73 -2.49 3.64
N GLU A 69 -10.20 -3.25 4.63
CA GLU A 69 -9.44 -3.72 5.78
C GLU A 69 -9.74 -5.21 5.98
N SER A 70 -8.73 -6.00 6.32
CA SER A 70 -8.77 -7.48 6.40
C SER A 70 -8.20 -7.98 7.71
#